data_AF-A0A162AIQ2-F1
#
_entry.id   AF-A0A162AIQ2-F1
#
_cell.length_a   1.000
_cell.length_b   1.000
_cell.length_c   1.000
_cell.angle_alpha   90.00
_cell.angle_beta   90.00
_cell.angle_gamma   90.00
#
_symmetry.space_group_name_H-M   'P 1'
#
loop_
_entity.id
_entity.type
_entity.pdbx_description
1 polymer ?
#
loop_
_entity_poly.entity_id
_entity_poly.type
_entity_poly.pdbx_seq_one_letter_code
_entity_poly.pdbx_strand_id
1 'polypeptide(L)'
;MARFSASQMKFIKVLSRGESVLDSLEIPPMFCKEYGHKLYEGLKLSVGDIFEASVKFNRQSEVLLGMKRVYETFKLKGGESLIFDFSSSKCVRLYIIDTDEMEVFYPKLIFPNGSVLCPLDRACKWGLKFVKFMTCMKEVVDTIVRILK
;
A
#
# COMPACT_ATOMS: atom_id res chain seq x y z
N MET A 1 -31.02 -11.97 -5.71
CA MET A 1 -30.31 -10.76 -6.20
C MET A 1 -29.17 -10.44 -5.24
N ALA A 2 -27.94 -10.79 -5.57
CA ALA A 2 -26.76 -10.36 -4.81
C ALA A 2 -26.11 -9.21 -5.58
N ARG A 3 -26.04 -8.02 -4.95
CA ARG A 3 -25.33 -6.86 -5.49
C ARG A 3 -23.83 -7.19 -5.49
N PHE A 4 -23.22 -7.26 -6.65
CA PHE A 4 -21.77 -7.32 -6.78
C PHE A 4 -21.17 -6.00 -6.25
N SER A 5 -20.32 -6.13 -5.24
CA SER A 5 -19.66 -5.02 -4.54
C SER A 5 -18.60 -4.36 -5.43
N ALA A 6 -18.41 -3.05 -5.27
CA ALA A 6 -17.63 -2.15 -6.10
C ALA A 6 -16.21 -2.64 -6.49
N SER A 7 -15.73 -2.24 -7.67
CA SER A 7 -14.33 -2.42 -8.11
C SER A 7 -13.38 -1.91 -7.01
N GLN A 8 -12.64 -2.81 -6.36
CA GLN A 8 -11.69 -2.43 -5.33
C GLN A 8 -10.43 -1.87 -6.00
N MET A 9 -10.19 -0.57 -5.83
CA MET A 9 -9.01 0.13 -6.33
C MET A 9 -7.77 -0.32 -5.55
N LYS A 10 -6.96 -1.19 -6.15
CA LYS A 10 -5.78 -1.78 -5.52
C LYS A 10 -4.61 -1.86 -6.50
N PHE A 11 -3.39 -1.71 -5.99
CA PHE A 11 -2.18 -2.05 -6.73
C PHE A 11 -1.04 -2.44 -5.79
N ILE A 12 -0.03 -3.09 -6.36
CA ILE A 12 1.23 -3.41 -5.68
C ILE A 12 2.37 -2.68 -6.40
N LYS A 13 3.29 -2.11 -5.64
CA LYS A 13 4.50 -1.46 -6.16
C LYS A 13 5.71 -1.94 -5.38
N VAL A 14 6.71 -2.47 -6.09
CA VAL A 14 8.03 -2.71 -5.49
C VAL A 14 8.73 -1.36 -5.39
N LEU A 15 9.12 -0.98 -4.18
CA LEU A 15 9.85 0.25 -3.91
C LEU A 15 11.28 0.08 -4.40
N SER A 16 11.75 0.93 -5.32
CA SER A 16 13.17 0.93 -5.67
C SER A 16 14.01 1.69 -4.65
N ARG A 17 15.31 1.40 -4.59
CA ARG A 17 16.27 2.13 -3.72
C ARG A 17 16.35 3.62 -4.08
N GLY A 18 16.16 3.95 -5.35
CA GLY A 18 16.14 5.34 -5.81
C GLY A 18 14.90 6.09 -5.31
N GLU A 19 13.74 5.42 -5.32
CA GLU A 19 12.48 6.01 -4.83
C GLU A 19 12.46 6.18 -3.31
N SER A 20 13.11 5.29 -2.53
CA SER A 20 13.06 5.34 -1.07
C SER A 20 13.71 6.59 -0.43
N VAL A 21 14.47 7.36 -1.20
CA VAL A 21 15.07 8.64 -0.75
C VAL A 21 14.33 9.87 -1.26
N LEU A 22 13.34 9.69 -2.14
CA LEU A 22 12.51 10.77 -2.69
C LEU A 22 11.28 10.99 -1.80
N ASP A 23 10.64 12.14 -1.98
CA ASP A 23 9.31 12.41 -1.39
C ASP A 23 8.16 11.94 -2.29
N SER A 24 8.49 11.43 -3.47
CA SER A 24 7.55 11.01 -4.50
C SER A 24 7.60 9.50 -4.74
N LEU A 25 6.43 8.90 -5.01
CA LEU A 25 6.30 7.54 -5.51
C LEU A 25 5.50 7.54 -6.81
N GLU A 26 6.02 6.90 -7.86
CA GLU A 26 5.28 6.70 -9.10
C GLU A 26 4.16 5.67 -8.89
N ILE A 27 2.96 6.00 -9.35
CA ILE A 27 1.82 5.08 -9.37
C ILE A 27 1.88 4.28 -10.69
N PRO A 28 1.53 2.97 -10.70
CA PRO A 28 1.46 2.20 -11.94
C PRO A 28 0.57 2.87 -13.00
N PRO A 29 1.07 3.09 -14.24
CA PRO A 29 0.33 3.82 -15.27
C PRO A 29 -1.04 3.23 -15.60
N MET A 30 -1.17 1.89 -15.56
CA MET A 30 -2.44 1.20 -15.79
C MET A 30 -3.48 1.53 -14.71
N PHE A 31 -3.03 1.66 -13.45
CA PHE A 31 -3.90 2.07 -12.36
C PHE A 31 -4.34 3.53 -12.54
N CYS A 32 -3.44 4.43 -12.94
CA CYS A 32 -3.77 5.83 -13.23
C CYS A 32 -4.78 5.96 -14.38
N LYS A 33 -4.59 5.20 -15.45
CA LYS A 33 -5.51 5.16 -16.60
C LYS A 33 -6.93 4.76 -16.16
N GLU A 34 -7.06 3.75 -15.31
CA GLU A 34 -8.35 3.20 -14.90
C GLU A 34 -9.02 3.99 -13.75
N TYR A 35 -8.24 4.46 -12.78
CA TYR A 35 -8.73 5.02 -11.52
C TYR A 35 -8.22 6.42 -11.18
N GLY A 36 -7.17 6.91 -11.83
CA GLY A 36 -6.54 8.20 -11.51
C GLY A 36 -7.51 9.39 -11.60
N HIS A 37 -8.47 9.35 -12.53
CA HIS A 37 -9.51 10.38 -12.64
C HIS A 37 -10.49 10.40 -11.44
N LYS A 38 -10.60 9.29 -10.69
CA LYS A 38 -11.47 9.15 -9.52
C LYS A 38 -10.77 9.60 -8.23
N LEU A 39 -9.44 9.63 -8.21
CA LEU A 39 -8.67 10.01 -7.04
C LEU A 39 -8.74 11.53 -6.79
N TYR A 40 -8.86 11.88 -5.52
CA TYR A 40 -8.69 13.25 -5.06
C TYR A 40 -7.20 13.59 -4.97
N GLU A 41 -6.89 14.88 -5.12
CA GLU A 41 -5.51 15.38 -4.97
C GLU A 41 -5.00 15.14 -3.54
N GLY A 42 -5.81 15.45 -2.51
CA GLY A 42 -5.46 15.15 -1.11
C GLY A 42 -5.93 13.77 -0.71
N LEU A 43 -5.01 12.90 -0.30
CA LEU A 43 -5.27 11.55 0.15
C LEU A 43 -4.79 11.35 1.60
N LYS A 44 -5.56 10.58 2.36
CA LYS A 44 -5.20 10.09 3.68
C LYS A 44 -4.66 8.67 3.55
N LEU A 45 -3.38 8.49 3.84
CA LEU A 45 -2.69 7.21 3.82
C LEU A 45 -2.56 6.69 5.25
N SER A 46 -3.01 5.46 5.49
CA SER A 46 -2.91 4.78 6.78
C SER A 46 -2.12 3.48 6.65
N VAL A 47 -1.20 3.24 7.57
CA VAL A 47 -0.57 1.93 7.76
C VAL A 47 -1.13 1.35 9.05
N GLY A 48 -2.04 0.39 8.92
CA GLY A 48 -2.89 -0.06 10.03
C GLY A 48 -3.52 1.12 10.78
N ASP A 49 -3.59 0.99 12.11
CA ASP A 49 -4.07 2.05 13.02
C ASP A 49 -2.91 2.80 13.70
N ILE A 50 -1.67 2.54 13.29
CA ILE A 50 -0.47 3.04 13.98
C ILE A 50 0.06 4.32 13.34
N PHE A 51 -0.16 4.49 12.04
CA PHE A 51 0.42 5.59 11.30
C PHE A 51 -0.56 6.15 10.31
N GLU A 52 -0.57 7.48 10.24
CA GLU A 52 -1.34 8.23 9.27
C GLU A 52 -0.49 9.36 8.69
N ALA A 53 -0.59 9.53 7.36
CA ALA A 53 0.02 10.64 6.65
C ALA A 53 -0.95 11.22 5.63
N SER A 54 -0.91 12.54 5.47
CA SER A 54 -1.52 13.22 4.34
C SER A 54 -0.53 13.17 3.18
N VAL A 55 -0.94 12.54 2.08
CA VAL A 55 -0.17 12.46 0.82
C VAL A 55 -0.94 13.17 -0.29
N LYS A 56 -0.24 13.62 -1.33
CA LYS A 56 -0.88 14.29 -2.47
C LYS A 56 -0.73 13.48 -3.74
N PHE A 57 -1.82 13.19 -4.43
CA PHE A 57 -1.81 12.63 -5.77
C PHE A 57 -1.71 13.75 -6.81
N ASN A 58 -0.58 13.83 -7.50
CA ASN A 58 -0.43 14.70 -8.66
C ASN A 58 -0.89 13.96 -9.92
N ARG A 59 -2.03 14.39 -10.47
CA ARG A 59 -2.64 13.77 -11.65
C ARG A 59 -1.82 13.97 -12.93
N GLN A 60 -1.06 15.05 -13.04
CA GLN A 60 -0.29 15.35 -14.26
C GLN A 60 0.95 14.47 -14.38
N SER A 61 1.64 14.26 -13.26
CA SER A 61 2.85 13.43 -13.22
C SER A 61 2.60 12.01 -12.71
N GLU A 62 1.36 11.67 -12.35
CA GLU A 62 0.96 10.34 -11.86
C GLU A 62 1.77 9.85 -10.64
N VAL A 63 2.11 10.77 -9.71
CA VAL A 63 2.89 10.45 -8.50
C VAL A 63 2.11 10.73 -7.21
N LEU A 64 2.46 10.00 -6.15
CA LEU A 64 2.12 10.35 -4.76
C LEU A 64 3.27 11.13 -4.13
N LEU A 65 2.98 12.33 -3.63
CA LEU A 65 3.91 13.19 -2.87
C LEU A 65 3.67 13.07 -1.37
N GLY A 66 4.68 13.33 -0.54
CA GLY A 66 4.64 13.18 0.91
C GLY A 66 5.03 11.78 1.40
N MET A 67 5.61 10.95 0.54
CA MET A 67 5.94 9.56 0.86
C MET A 67 7.21 9.42 1.70
N LYS A 68 8.08 10.43 1.75
CA LYS A 68 9.35 10.35 2.50
C LYS A 68 9.15 10.00 3.97
N ARG A 69 8.11 10.59 4.60
CA ARG A 69 7.77 10.32 6.00
C ARG A 69 7.41 8.85 6.24
N VAL A 70 6.77 8.20 5.27
CA VAL A 70 6.45 6.76 5.34
C VAL A 70 7.75 5.97 5.35
N TYR A 71 8.65 6.27 4.41
CA TYR A 71 9.93 5.57 4.27
C TYR A 71 10.80 5.70 5.52
N GLU A 72 10.92 6.90 6.06
CA GLU A 72 11.69 7.16 7.28
C GLU A 72 11.08 6.48 8.51
N THR A 73 9.75 6.52 8.66
CA THR A 73 9.06 5.91 9.81
C THR A 73 9.23 4.39 9.84
N PHE A 74 9.10 3.73 8.69
CA PHE A 74 9.20 2.28 8.57
C PHE A 74 10.60 1.80 8.15
N LYS A 75 11.57 2.71 8.06
CA LYS A 75 12.97 2.44 7.68
C LYS A 75 13.12 1.68 6.35
N LEU A 76 12.27 2.01 5.37
CA LEU A 76 12.26 1.36 4.06
C LEU A 76 13.47 1.81 3.23
N LYS A 77 14.14 0.87 2.57
CA LYS A 77 15.40 1.12 1.83
C LYS A 77 15.33 0.77 0.35
N GLY A 78 14.20 0.25 -0.11
CA GLY A 78 14.01 -0.30 -1.44
C GLY A 78 14.19 -1.82 -1.46
N GLY A 79 13.36 -2.48 -2.26
CA GLY A 79 13.17 -3.93 -2.32
C GLY A 79 11.84 -4.36 -1.70
N GLU A 80 11.28 -3.57 -0.80
CA GLU A 80 10.00 -3.86 -0.14
C GLU A 80 8.82 -3.73 -1.12
N SER A 81 7.79 -4.56 -0.93
CA SER A 81 6.54 -4.46 -1.69
C SER A 81 5.50 -3.66 -0.92
N LEU A 82 5.02 -2.59 -1.56
CA LEU A 82 3.99 -1.70 -1.04
C LEU A 82 2.65 -2.07 -1.66
N ILE A 83 1.68 -2.46 -0.84
CA ILE A 83 0.32 -2.81 -1.27
C ILE A 83 -0.61 -1.66 -0.92
N PHE A 84 -1.17 -1.02 -1.94
CA PHE A 84 -2.11 0.08 -1.78
C PHE A 84 -3.55 -0.44 -1.97
N ASP A 85 -4.40 -0.20 -0.96
CA ASP A 85 -5.82 -0.54 -0.96
C ASP A 85 -6.66 0.71 -0.69
N PHE A 86 -7.29 1.23 -1.74
CA PHE A 86 -8.13 2.42 -1.66
C PHE A 86 -9.53 2.01 -1.22
N SER A 87 -9.80 2.20 0.06
CA SER A 87 -11.15 2.06 0.64
C SER A 87 -12.16 3.08 0.09
N SER A 88 -11.65 4.22 -0.40
CA SER A 88 -12.39 5.27 -1.09
C SER A 88 -11.43 6.07 -1.97
N SER A 89 -11.94 7.03 -2.73
CA SER A 89 -11.11 7.95 -3.53
C SER A 89 -10.25 8.94 -2.71
N LYS A 90 -10.38 8.91 -1.38
CA LYS A 90 -9.62 9.77 -0.45
C LYS A 90 -8.80 8.98 0.58
N CYS A 91 -9.14 7.71 0.82
CA CYS A 91 -8.58 6.93 1.92
C CYS A 91 -7.86 5.69 1.42
N VAL A 92 -6.57 5.62 1.70
CA VAL A 92 -5.65 4.58 1.21
C VAL A 92 -5.08 3.83 2.39
N ARG A 93 -5.27 2.52 2.40
CA ARG A 93 -4.56 1.62 3.31
C ARG A 93 -3.28 1.15 2.62
N LEU A 94 -2.16 1.24 3.33
CA LEU A 94 -0.87 0.74 2.88
C LEU A 94 -0.47 -0.45 3.75
N TYR A 95 -0.10 -1.54 3.11
CA TYR A 95 0.56 -2.70 3.72
C TYR A 95 1.97 -2.80 3.16
N ILE A 96 2.92 -3.20 3.99
CA ILE A 96 4.34 -3.25 3.62
C ILE A 96 4.84 -4.66 3.85
N ILE A 97 5.34 -5.28 2.77
CA ILE A 97 6.01 -6.58 2.80
C ILE A 97 7.51 -6.30 2.66
N ASP A 98 8.30 -6.78 3.61
CA ASP A 98 9.75 -6.65 3.60
C ASP A 98 10.40 -7.48 2.49
N THR A 99 11.73 -7.42 2.44
CA THR A 99 12.53 -8.15 1.45
C THR A 99 12.58 -9.66 1.70
N ASP A 100 12.16 -10.12 2.88
CA ASP A 100 12.06 -11.53 3.25
C ASP A 100 10.65 -12.09 2.95
N GLU A 101 9.84 -11.35 2.17
CA GLU A 101 8.48 -11.70 1.77
C GLU A 101 7.47 -11.77 2.93
N MET A 102 7.81 -11.13 4.06
CA MET A 102 7.00 -11.10 5.28
C MET A 102 6.41 -9.71 5.51
N GLU A 103 5.27 -9.61 6.19
CA GLU A 103 4.77 -8.30 6.61
C GLU A 103 5.77 -7.66 7.60
N VAL A 104 6.15 -6.40 7.36
CA VAL A 104 7.12 -5.72 8.22
C VAL A 104 6.67 -5.72 9.68
N PHE A 105 7.62 -5.92 10.58
CA PHE A 105 7.40 -5.62 11.99
C PHE A 105 7.27 -4.12 12.16
N TYR A 106 6.04 -3.67 12.37
CA TYR A 106 5.80 -2.26 12.62
C TYR A 106 6.50 -1.81 13.91
N PRO A 107 7.17 -0.65 13.92
CA PRO A 107 7.86 -0.17 15.10
C PRO A 107 6.88 0.33 16.17
N LYS A 108 7.31 0.30 17.43
CA LYS A 108 6.63 1.02 18.52
C LYS A 108 6.71 2.53 18.23
N LEU A 109 5.56 3.17 18.09
CA LEU A 109 5.50 4.61 17.84
C LEU A 109 5.32 5.36 19.15
N ILE A 110 6.22 6.31 19.39
CA ILE A 110 6.19 7.22 20.54
C ILE A 110 5.85 8.60 20.00
N PHE A 111 4.72 9.14 20.41
CA PHE A 111 4.25 10.45 19.98
C PHE A 111 4.86 11.55 20.86
N PRO A 112 4.94 12.81 20.37
CA PRO A 112 5.48 13.94 21.15
C PRO A 112 4.78 14.19 22.49
N ASN A 113 3.53 13.75 22.64
CA ASN A 113 2.75 13.83 23.87
C ASN A 113 3.02 12.65 24.84
N GLY A 114 4.01 11.80 24.56
CA GLY A 114 4.38 10.64 25.37
C GLY A 114 3.47 9.43 25.19
N SER A 115 2.43 9.51 24.35
CA SER A 115 1.60 8.34 24.06
C SER A 115 2.38 7.30 23.25
N VAL A 116 2.04 6.04 23.47
CA VAL A 116 2.72 4.89 22.89
C VAL A 116 1.71 4.02 22.17
N LEU A 117 1.98 3.70 20.91
CA LEU A 117 1.27 2.64 20.18
C LEU A 117 2.19 1.42 20.03
N CYS A 118 1.82 0.33 20.71
CA CYS A 118 2.51 -0.95 20.61
C CYS A 118 1.93 -1.80 19.48
N PRO A 119 2.76 -2.36 18.58
CA PRO A 119 2.34 -3.22 17.47
C PRO A 119 1.75 -4.57 17.89
N LEU A 120 2.09 -5.05 19.10
CA LEU A 120 1.98 -6.46 19.49
C LEU A 120 0.54 -7.01 19.57
N ASP A 121 -0.48 -6.15 19.67
CA ASP A 121 -1.88 -6.61 19.85
C ASP A 121 -2.69 -6.73 18.54
N ARG A 122 -2.15 -6.30 17.39
CA ARG A 122 -2.96 -6.19 16.14
C ARG A 122 -2.51 -7.06 14.97
N ALA A 123 -1.28 -7.57 14.97
CA ALA A 123 -0.79 -8.50 13.93
C ALA A 123 -1.73 -9.72 13.75
N CYS A 124 -2.43 -10.14 14.81
CA CYS A 124 -3.39 -11.24 14.77
C CYS A 124 -4.81 -10.86 14.30
N LYS A 125 -5.21 -9.58 14.26
CA LYS A 125 -6.59 -9.18 13.91
C LYS A 125 -6.78 -8.79 12.44
N TRP A 126 -5.74 -8.29 11.79
CA TRP A 126 -5.79 -7.81 10.40
C TRP A 126 -4.97 -8.68 9.45
N GLY A 127 -4.43 -9.80 9.97
CA GLY A 127 -3.43 -10.64 9.34
C GLY A 127 -3.58 -10.70 7.83
N LEU A 128 -2.53 -10.28 7.13
CA LEU A 128 -2.37 -10.44 5.69
C LEU A 128 -2.64 -11.92 5.34
N LYS A 129 -3.86 -12.20 4.92
CA LYS A 129 -4.27 -13.51 4.41
C LYS A 129 -3.74 -13.59 2.98
N PHE A 130 -2.52 -14.12 2.86
CA PHE A 130 -1.84 -14.56 1.64
C PHE A 130 -1.30 -13.43 0.74
N VAL A 131 0.03 -13.29 0.72
CA VAL A 131 0.76 -12.94 -0.51
C VAL A 131 1.22 -14.27 -1.10
N LYS A 132 0.49 -14.79 -2.10
CA LYS A 132 1.00 -15.92 -2.89
C LYS A 132 1.96 -15.35 -3.92
N PHE A 133 3.25 -15.34 -3.62
CA PHE A 133 4.28 -15.10 -4.64
C PHE A 133 4.16 -16.20 -5.69
N MET A 134 3.64 -15.86 -6.87
CA MET A 134 3.77 -16.73 -8.04
C MET A 134 5.17 -16.50 -8.60
N THR A 135 6.11 -17.37 -8.22
CA THR A 135 7.44 -17.42 -8.83
C THR A 135 7.32 -17.43 -10.35
N CYS A 136 7.96 -16.44 -10.98
CA CYS A 136 7.95 -16.07 -12.39
C CYS A 136 8.58 -17.08 -13.36
N MET A 137 8.34 -18.39 -13.16
CA MET A 137 8.82 -19.47 -14.04
C MET A 137 7.68 -20.17 -14.79
N LYS A 138 6.49 -19.58 -14.85
CA LYS A 138 5.42 -20.03 -15.75
C LYS A 138 4.89 -18.86 -16.54
N GLU A 139 4.69 -19.09 -17.84
CA GLU A 139 4.12 -18.13 -18.78
C GLU A 139 2.94 -17.36 -18.16
N VAL A 140 2.85 -16.09 -18.51
CA VAL A 140 1.73 -15.22 -18.14
C VAL A 140 0.48 -15.77 -18.83
N VAL A 141 -0.22 -16.69 -18.15
CA VAL A 141 -1.54 -17.14 -18.56
C VAL A 141 -2.56 -16.31 -17.79
N ASP A 142 -3.13 -15.32 -18.47
CA ASP A 142 -4.25 -14.53 -17.97
C ASP A 142 -5.50 -15.43 -17.94
N THR A 143 -5.75 -16.09 -16.81
CA THR A 143 -6.93 -16.95 -16.64
C THR A 143 -7.77 -16.48 -15.46
N ILE A 144 -9.02 -16.17 -15.74
CA ILE A 144 -10.04 -15.91 -14.71
C ILE A 144 -10.31 -17.23 -13.97
N VAL A 145 -9.78 -17.35 -12.76
CA VAL A 145 -10.08 -18.49 -11.89
C VAL A 145 -11.49 -18.31 -11.30
N ARG A 146 -12.45 -19.09 -11.80
CA ARG A 146 -13.77 -19.23 -11.17
C ARG A 146 -13.68 -20.28 -10.07
N ILE A 147 -13.96 -19.91 -8.83
CA ILE A 147 -14.20 -20.87 -7.76
C ILE A 147 -15.64 -21.36 -7.91
N LEU A 148 -15.81 -22.61 -8.32
CA LEU A 148 -17.10 -23.28 -8.33
C LEU A 148 -17.51 -23.60 -6.88
N LYS A 149 -18.77 -23.30 -6.55
CA LYS A 149 -19.42 -23.75 -5.32
C LYS A 149 -20.19 -25.04 -5.61
#